data_AF-A0A3P6H8V7-F1
#
_entry.id   AF-A0A3P6H8V7-F1
#
_cell.length_a   1.000
_cell.length_b   1.000
_cell.length_c   1.000
_cell.angle_alpha   90.00
_cell.angle_beta   90.00
_cell.angle_gamma   90.00
#
_symmetry.space_group_name_H-M   'P 1'
#
loop_
_entity.id
_entity.type
_entity.pdbx_description
1 polymer ?
#
loop_
_entity_poly.entity_id
_entity_poly.type
_entity_poly.pdbx_seq_one_letter_code
_entity_poly.pdbx_strand_id
1 'polypeptide(L)'
;MVRVLTALLRGATSLGSDAGPLLLPRLLNCIASQSDLAVVHSGVARLPGLLALGEASRMNAIVDFLRQHAVRRLEAHEVGNADLMQCCCALVTGIPNETLDGRRLRAKLVTDLGLLSLCVNYLWELIPAKVLALSEEAALDTKDPDLECFLSDNALPFVLQLMRGCVWTVGHGTDDPIPPAFPAAPSGCTTRQLLAFLHKLETSKSAGRVGLLAEDLLDEWVGTVKEGEAEGGGTDVDPQSLAGVVSTVRELRRLTVQRNRRIAREVRQRQLLSLNMKINEKGQVAMSASDKLAEMTAQVVEETGLQCAICHGGPRSAPQEELAIYVFIRRCPLEEGLSTTPSTSSRSTPGKSGAPPSTTDSEGFTTVSSFVVVHFECHVKAIRASNQSEWTVASRHNRDARCNCLIPILMGGTQANQGEDDLRTNLDELFAKRMSSYAMNIMSLVSLPISTKLVFHDIKLLLLRFAHQRPFHSETGGGARESNMNLVPHLMQIAIFELNKEQTVVAEQSNLMHLIVRPETYWSTDPGACWDPLGPLYSIVAALHLLTPKEWRKHRANLLRHLMGLAYARATTTDNSVSVEFSIYKPYLLFFGLIQSFYEHLFKVSHWLLPELASLSRVDIVESQN
;
A
#
# COMPACT_ATOMS: atom_id res chain seq x y z
N MET A 1 23.50 -16.92 14.03
CA MET A 1 23.61 -15.91 12.96
C MET A 1 25.02 -15.33 12.88
N VAL A 2 25.44 -14.46 13.82
CA VAL A 2 26.81 -13.89 13.86
C VAL A 2 27.86 -15.00 13.87
N ARG A 3 27.75 -16.04 14.70
CA ARG A 3 28.75 -17.13 14.72
C ARG A 3 28.99 -17.88 13.40
N VAL A 4 27.97 -18.07 12.55
CA VAL A 4 28.10 -18.80 11.27
C VAL A 4 28.67 -17.88 10.20
N LEU A 5 28.15 -16.67 10.09
CA LEU A 5 28.70 -15.61 9.23
C LEU A 5 30.13 -15.23 9.65
N THR A 6 30.40 -15.12 10.94
CA THR A 6 31.73 -14.85 11.51
C THR A 6 32.66 -16.04 11.35
N ALA A 7 32.21 -17.30 11.32
CA ALA A 7 33.05 -18.45 11.01
C ALA A 7 33.41 -18.51 9.51
N LEU A 8 32.44 -18.22 8.63
CA LEU A 8 32.63 -18.11 7.19
C LEU A 8 33.55 -16.92 6.83
N LEU A 9 33.36 -15.77 7.48
CA LEU A 9 34.16 -14.57 7.29
C LEU A 9 35.55 -14.66 7.96
N ARG A 10 35.68 -15.25 9.16
CA ARG A 10 36.99 -15.45 9.80
C ARG A 10 37.88 -16.41 9.03
N GLY A 11 37.29 -17.44 8.41
CA GLY A 11 38.02 -18.33 7.51
C GLY A 11 38.46 -17.66 6.20
N ALA A 12 37.73 -16.63 5.74
CA ALA A 12 38.11 -15.83 4.57
C ALA A 12 39.19 -14.78 4.88
N THR A 13 39.25 -14.29 6.13
CA THR A 13 40.25 -13.28 6.55
C THR A 13 41.57 -13.86 7.06
N SER A 14 41.64 -15.16 7.38
CA SER A 14 42.84 -15.77 7.99
C SER A 14 43.84 -16.35 6.99
N LEU A 15 43.58 -16.25 5.69
CA LEU A 15 44.49 -16.73 4.63
C LEU A 15 44.68 -15.57 3.65
N GLY A 16 45.89 -15.00 3.64
CA GLY A 16 46.30 -13.97 2.69
C GLY A 16 46.09 -14.42 1.24
N SER A 17 45.92 -13.43 0.35
CA SER A 17 45.63 -13.37 -1.12
C SER A 17 45.29 -14.61 -1.97
N ASP A 18 45.51 -15.85 -1.53
CA ASP A 18 45.24 -17.12 -2.21
C ASP A 18 43.94 -17.83 -1.77
N ALA A 19 43.13 -17.21 -0.89
CA ALA A 19 41.89 -17.84 -0.35
C ALA A 19 40.62 -17.65 -1.20
N GLY A 20 40.65 -16.74 -2.19
CA GLY A 20 39.53 -16.46 -3.10
C GLY A 20 38.89 -17.68 -3.80
N PRO A 21 39.67 -18.64 -4.33
CA PRO A 21 39.10 -19.77 -5.11
C PRO A 21 38.38 -20.83 -4.26
N LEU A 22 38.57 -20.86 -2.93
CA LEU A 22 37.98 -21.90 -2.05
C LEU A 22 36.69 -21.45 -1.33
N LEU A 23 36.33 -20.18 -1.40
CA LEU A 23 35.16 -19.65 -0.69
C LEU A 23 33.83 -20.21 -1.25
N LEU A 24 33.68 -20.20 -2.57
CA LEU A 24 32.45 -20.63 -3.23
C LEU A 24 32.19 -22.15 -3.09
N PRO A 25 33.16 -23.05 -3.32
CA PRO A 25 32.97 -24.49 -3.08
C PRO A 25 32.58 -24.80 -1.63
N ARG A 26 33.17 -24.10 -0.65
CA ARG A 26 32.82 -24.28 0.77
C ARG A 26 31.41 -23.81 1.08
N LEU A 27 30.96 -22.74 0.43
CA LEU A 27 29.61 -22.21 0.60
C LEU A 27 28.56 -23.13 -0.06
N LEU A 28 28.84 -23.67 -1.24
CA LEU A 28 28.00 -24.68 -1.88
C LEU A 28 27.91 -25.97 -1.04
N ASN A 29 29.03 -26.42 -0.45
CA ASN A 29 29.02 -27.57 0.46
C ASN A 29 28.23 -27.29 1.75
N CYS A 30 28.29 -26.06 2.27
CA CYS A 30 27.47 -25.62 3.40
C CYS A 30 25.97 -25.65 3.05
N ILE A 31 25.59 -25.20 1.85
CA ILE A 31 24.20 -25.28 1.36
C ILE A 31 23.76 -26.75 1.26
N ALA A 32 24.60 -27.65 0.73
CA ALA A 32 24.27 -29.08 0.64
C ALA A 32 24.12 -29.75 2.01
N SER A 33 24.95 -29.36 2.99
CA SER A 33 25.02 -30.04 4.29
C SER A 33 24.08 -29.48 5.35
N GLN A 34 23.64 -28.21 5.21
CA GLN A 34 22.82 -27.50 6.20
C GLN A 34 21.61 -26.82 5.56
N SER A 35 20.96 -27.50 4.62
CA SER A 35 19.82 -26.97 3.87
C SER A 35 18.61 -26.67 4.76
N ASP A 36 18.47 -27.37 5.89
CA ASP A 36 17.39 -27.29 6.88
C ASP A 36 17.35 -25.95 7.65
N LEU A 37 18.46 -25.21 7.67
CA LEU A 37 18.52 -23.93 8.37
C LEU A 37 17.85 -22.82 7.57
N ALA A 38 16.84 -22.17 8.16
CA ALA A 38 16.10 -21.06 7.54
C ALA A 38 17.01 -19.91 7.03
N VAL A 39 18.16 -19.68 7.69
CA VAL A 39 19.16 -18.67 7.29
C VAL A 39 19.88 -19.07 5.99
N VAL A 40 20.09 -20.37 5.78
CA VAL A 40 20.72 -20.90 4.56
C VAL A 40 19.77 -20.72 3.39
N HIS A 41 18.51 -21.11 3.56
CA HIS A 41 17.48 -20.99 2.53
C HIS A 41 17.15 -19.52 2.15
N SER A 42 17.00 -18.61 3.12
CA SER A 42 16.55 -17.23 2.86
C SER A 42 17.67 -16.24 2.50
N GLY A 43 18.91 -16.51 2.93
CA GLY A 43 20.03 -15.58 2.80
C GLY A 43 21.24 -16.17 2.09
N VAL A 44 21.82 -17.24 2.64
CA VAL A 44 23.11 -17.78 2.16
C VAL A 44 23.01 -18.32 0.75
N ALA A 45 21.91 -18.99 0.39
CA ALA A 45 21.71 -19.60 -0.92
C ALA A 45 21.72 -18.60 -2.08
N ARG A 46 21.48 -17.30 -1.83
CA ARG A 46 21.52 -16.23 -2.85
C ARG A 46 22.93 -15.67 -3.09
N LEU A 47 23.85 -15.86 -2.15
CA LEU A 47 25.21 -15.33 -2.21
C LEU A 47 26.09 -15.96 -3.31
N PRO A 48 26.01 -17.28 -3.63
CA PRO A 48 26.78 -17.89 -4.72
C PRO A 48 26.68 -17.12 -6.04
N GLY A 49 25.46 -16.73 -6.44
CA GLY A 49 25.22 -16.02 -7.69
C GLY A 49 25.91 -14.66 -7.75
N LEU A 50 26.07 -13.99 -6.61
CA LEU A 50 26.78 -12.71 -6.47
C LEU A 50 28.30 -12.88 -6.34
N LEU A 51 28.78 -14.02 -5.82
CA LEU A 51 30.21 -14.29 -5.61
C LEU A 51 30.91 -14.90 -6.83
N ALA A 52 30.13 -15.38 -7.81
CA ALA A 52 30.59 -15.92 -9.07
C ALA A 52 30.80 -14.85 -10.17
N LEU A 53 30.61 -13.56 -9.86
CA LEU A 53 30.78 -12.46 -10.83
C LEU A 53 32.19 -12.45 -11.42
N GLY A 54 32.28 -12.65 -12.74
CA GLY A 54 33.51 -12.49 -13.53
C GLY A 54 34.48 -13.68 -13.61
N GLU A 55 34.23 -14.81 -12.92
CA GLU A 55 35.16 -15.96 -12.94
C GLU A 55 34.51 -17.26 -13.44
N ALA A 56 34.96 -17.78 -14.59
CA ALA A 56 34.35 -18.93 -15.27
C ALA A 56 34.40 -20.24 -14.46
N SER A 57 35.47 -20.46 -13.68
CA SER A 57 35.64 -21.61 -12.78
C SER A 57 34.52 -21.66 -11.72
N ARG A 58 34.17 -20.49 -11.16
CA ARG A 58 33.13 -20.31 -10.14
C ARG A 58 31.73 -20.51 -10.71
N MET A 59 31.49 -19.98 -11.91
CA MET A 59 30.23 -20.21 -12.63
C MET A 59 30.02 -21.70 -12.93
N ASN A 60 31.08 -22.41 -13.36
CA ASN A 60 31.00 -23.86 -13.60
C ASN A 60 30.72 -24.65 -12.31
N ALA A 61 31.30 -24.26 -11.17
CA ALA A 61 30.99 -24.91 -9.89
C ALA A 61 29.51 -24.78 -9.49
N ILE A 62 28.88 -23.64 -9.78
CA ILE A 62 27.43 -23.46 -9.57
C ILE A 62 26.62 -24.34 -10.52
N VAL A 63 27.01 -24.39 -11.79
CA VAL A 63 26.38 -25.25 -12.81
C VAL A 63 26.44 -26.72 -12.38
N ASP A 64 27.61 -27.20 -11.94
CA ASP A 64 27.80 -28.59 -11.49
C ASP A 64 26.97 -28.91 -10.24
N PHE A 65 26.90 -27.97 -9.29
CA PHE A 65 26.06 -28.08 -8.10
C PHE A 65 24.57 -28.21 -8.47
N LEU A 66 24.06 -27.34 -9.34
CA LEU A 66 22.68 -27.39 -9.80
C LEU A 66 22.39 -28.65 -10.62
N ARG A 67 23.36 -29.12 -11.41
CA ARG A 67 23.23 -30.38 -12.15
C ARG A 67 22.96 -31.55 -11.20
N GLN A 68 23.72 -31.62 -10.11
CA GLN A 68 23.61 -32.72 -9.15
C GLN A 68 22.36 -32.62 -8.25
N HIS A 69 21.99 -31.42 -7.83
CA HIS A 69 20.99 -31.23 -6.77
C HIS A 69 19.62 -30.74 -7.24
N ALA A 70 19.51 -30.22 -8.47
CA ALA A 70 18.23 -29.80 -9.07
C ALA A 70 17.90 -30.62 -10.33
N VAL A 71 18.76 -30.60 -11.35
CA VAL A 71 18.48 -31.18 -12.68
C VAL A 71 18.21 -32.69 -12.60
N ARG A 72 19.16 -33.48 -12.07
CA ARG A 72 18.98 -34.95 -11.95
C ARG A 72 17.74 -35.35 -11.16
N ARG A 73 17.32 -34.51 -10.20
CA ARG A 73 16.15 -34.75 -9.36
C ARG A 73 14.85 -34.47 -10.10
N LEU A 74 14.81 -33.40 -10.89
CA LEU A 74 13.69 -33.13 -11.79
C LEU A 74 13.57 -34.21 -12.87
N GLU A 75 14.68 -34.63 -13.49
CA GLU A 75 14.69 -35.73 -14.46
C GLU A 75 14.17 -37.04 -13.85
N ALA A 76 14.56 -37.35 -12.61
CA ALA A 76 14.09 -38.52 -11.88
C ALA A 76 12.66 -38.40 -11.34
N HIS A 77 12.00 -37.24 -11.48
CA HIS A 77 10.70 -36.94 -10.85
C HIS A 77 10.72 -37.11 -9.31
N GLU A 78 11.88 -36.90 -8.69
CA GLU A 78 12.09 -37.07 -7.25
C GLU A 78 12.64 -35.77 -6.63
N VAL A 79 11.79 -35.07 -5.88
CA VAL A 79 12.18 -33.82 -5.19
C VAL A 79 13.27 -34.08 -4.13
N GLY A 80 13.23 -35.25 -3.48
CA GLY A 80 14.16 -35.62 -2.42
C GLY A 80 14.12 -34.64 -1.24
N ASN A 81 15.26 -34.03 -0.93
CA ASN A 81 15.36 -32.99 0.12
C ASN A 81 14.80 -31.66 -0.41
N ALA A 82 13.56 -31.34 0.00
CA ALA A 82 12.84 -30.14 -0.40
C ALA A 82 13.57 -28.84 -0.01
N ASP A 83 14.22 -28.79 1.16
CA ASP A 83 14.96 -27.60 1.60
C ASP A 83 16.17 -27.32 0.72
N LEU A 84 16.87 -28.38 0.30
CA LEU A 84 17.97 -28.26 -0.64
C LEU A 84 17.50 -27.82 -2.03
N MET A 85 16.34 -28.32 -2.48
CA MET A 85 15.73 -27.88 -3.74
C MET A 85 15.34 -26.40 -3.67
N GLN A 86 14.78 -25.97 -2.53
CA GLN A 86 14.48 -24.57 -2.25
C GLN A 86 15.74 -23.70 -2.27
N CYS A 87 16.87 -24.18 -1.74
CA CYS A 87 18.15 -23.49 -1.83
C CYS A 87 18.66 -23.37 -3.27
N CYS A 88 18.47 -24.40 -4.11
CA CYS A 88 18.80 -24.33 -5.53
C CYS A 88 17.95 -23.27 -6.26
N CYS A 89 16.65 -23.20 -5.95
CA CYS A 89 15.74 -22.19 -6.48
C CYS A 89 16.14 -20.77 -6.03
N ALA A 90 16.48 -20.61 -4.74
CA ALA A 90 16.95 -19.34 -4.18
C ALA A 90 18.28 -18.88 -4.81
N LEU A 91 19.17 -19.83 -5.14
CA LEU A 91 20.40 -19.55 -5.87
C LEU A 91 20.09 -19.01 -7.26
N VAL A 92 19.29 -19.74 -8.04
CA VAL A 92 18.95 -19.38 -9.43
C VAL A 92 18.23 -18.04 -9.52
N THR A 93 17.22 -17.83 -8.67
CA THR A 93 16.48 -16.54 -8.59
C THR A 93 17.33 -15.39 -8.03
N GLY A 94 18.37 -15.69 -7.25
CA GLY A 94 19.31 -14.70 -6.72
C GLY A 94 20.32 -14.17 -7.74
N ILE A 95 20.44 -14.79 -8.92
CA ILE A 95 21.35 -14.34 -9.96
C ILE A 95 20.75 -13.08 -10.63
N PRO A 96 21.43 -11.93 -10.61
CA PRO A 96 20.93 -10.70 -11.23
C PRO A 96 20.75 -10.88 -12.75
N ASN A 97 19.65 -10.36 -13.31
CA ASN A 97 19.33 -10.41 -14.74
C ASN A 97 19.76 -9.13 -15.52
N GLU A 98 20.22 -8.09 -14.82
CA GLU A 98 20.64 -6.79 -15.38
C GLU A 98 22.18 -6.62 -15.47
N THR A 99 22.96 -7.48 -14.81
CA THR A 99 24.43 -7.40 -14.84
C THR A 99 25.00 -8.34 -15.89
N LEU A 100 26.07 -7.94 -16.59
CA LEU A 100 26.69 -8.75 -17.65
C LEU A 100 27.09 -10.16 -17.17
N ASP A 101 27.71 -10.25 -16.00
CA ASP A 101 28.15 -11.54 -15.43
C ASP A 101 26.97 -12.40 -14.96
N GLY A 102 25.90 -11.77 -14.44
CA GLY A 102 24.67 -12.47 -14.10
C GLY A 102 23.98 -13.06 -15.32
N ARG A 103 23.94 -12.30 -16.42
CA ARG A 103 23.46 -12.77 -17.74
C ARG A 103 24.29 -13.92 -18.28
N ARG A 104 25.63 -13.83 -18.20
CA ARG A 104 26.54 -14.93 -18.59
C ARG A 104 26.30 -16.20 -17.78
N LEU A 105 26.07 -16.09 -16.47
CA LEU A 105 25.75 -17.24 -15.63
C LEU A 105 24.38 -17.82 -15.98
N ARG A 106 23.32 -16.99 -16.12
CA ARG A 106 21.99 -17.46 -16.56
C ARG A 106 22.06 -18.14 -17.94
N ALA A 107 22.84 -17.60 -18.87
CA ALA A 107 23.09 -18.22 -20.17
C ALA A 107 23.70 -19.62 -20.02
N LYS A 108 24.73 -19.79 -19.18
CA LYS A 108 25.30 -21.12 -18.87
C LYS A 108 24.29 -22.07 -18.24
N LEU A 109 23.38 -21.59 -17.38
CA LEU A 109 22.33 -22.46 -16.84
C LEU A 109 21.39 -22.96 -17.94
N VAL A 110 21.07 -22.13 -18.93
CA VAL A 110 20.20 -22.55 -20.02
C VAL A 110 20.94 -23.44 -21.03
N THR A 111 22.18 -23.12 -21.40
CA THR A 111 22.95 -23.89 -22.40
C THR A 111 23.55 -25.17 -21.84
N ASP A 112 24.18 -25.11 -20.66
CA ASP A 112 25.00 -26.21 -20.12
C ASP A 112 24.18 -27.20 -19.27
N LEU A 113 23.00 -26.79 -18.79
CA LEU A 113 22.05 -27.64 -18.06
C LEU A 113 20.77 -27.93 -18.83
N GLY A 114 20.46 -27.18 -19.90
CA GLY A 114 19.15 -27.28 -20.55
C GLY A 114 18.00 -26.92 -19.61
N LEU A 115 18.23 -26.06 -18.61
CA LEU A 115 17.32 -25.86 -17.48
C LEU A 115 15.93 -25.38 -17.94
N LEU A 116 15.89 -24.43 -18.88
CA LEU A 116 14.62 -23.91 -19.42
C LEU A 116 13.85 -25.00 -20.17
N SER A 117 14.52 -25.77 -21.03
CA SER A 117 13.88 -26.89 -21.75
C SER A 117 13.38 -27.98 -20.81
N LEU A 118 14.15 -28.29 -19.76
CA LEU A 118 13.75 -29.27 -18.75
C LEU A 118 12.48 -28.83 -18.03
N CYS A 119 12.43 -27.60 -17.53
CA CYS A 119 11.27 -27.08 -16.82
C CYS A 119 10.03 -27.00 -17.72
N VAL A 120 10.17 -26.55 -18.97
CA VAL A 120 9.05 -26.46 -19.91
C VAL A 120 8.54 -27.84 -20.30
N ASN A 121 9.42 -28.81 -20.56
CA ASN A 121 9.02 -30.20 -20.83
C ASN A 121 8.31 -30.83 -19.64
N TYR A 122 8.80 -30.58 -18.42
CA TYR A 122 8.16 -31.04 -17.19
C TYR A 122 6.74 -30.48 -17.04
N LEU A 123 6.53 -29.20 -17.38
CA LEU A 123 5.18 -28.62 -17.42
C LEU A 123 4.30 -29.31 -18.47
N TRP A 124 4.80 -29.58 -19.67
CA TRP A 124 4.02 -30.26 -20.69
C TRP A 124 3.61 -31.69 -20.30
N GLU A 125 4.44 -32.40 -19.54
CA GLU A 125 4.14 -33.75 -19.04
C GLU A 125 3.10 -33.74 -17.93
N LEU A 126 3.11 -32.71 -17.08
CA LEU A 126 2.20 -32.59 -15.93
C LEU A 126 0.84 -31.97 -16.28
N ILE A 127 0.77 -31.05 -17.25
CA ILE A 127 -0.46 -30.31 -17.52
C ILE A 127 -1.51 -31.24 -18.17
N PRO A 128 -2.71 -31.37 -17.59
CA PRO A 128 -3.76 -32.20 -18.18
C PRO A 128 -4.16 -31.70 -19.57
N ALA A 129 -4.15 -32.60 -20.57
CA ALA A 129 -4.47 -32.26 -21.96
C ALA A 129 -5.87 -31.63 -22.14
N LYS A 130 -6.84 -32.02 -21.30
CA LYS A 130 -8.18 -31.43 -21.28
C LYS A 130 -8.16 -29.95 -20.94
N VAL A 131 -7.26 -29.54 -20.02
CA VAL A 131 -7.15 -28.16 -19.54
C VAL A 131 -6.44 -27.27 -20.58
N LEU A 132 -5.47 -27.82 -21.32
CA LEU A 132 -4.84 -27.16 -22.47
C LEU A 132 -5.78 -26.94 -23.65
N ALA A 133 -6.79 -27.80 -23.80
CA ALA A 133 -7.82 -27.68 -24.83
C ALA A 133 -8.95 -26.70 -24.45
N LEU A 134 -9.03 -26.26 -23.19
CA LEU A 134 -10.03 -25.28 -22.77
C LEU A 134 -9.75 -23.92 -23.40
N SER A 135 -10.82 -23.27 -23.88
CA SER A 135 -10.78 -21.90 -24.39
C SER A 135 -9.99 -20.98 -23.45
N GLU A 136 -9.24 -20.02 -24.00
CA GLU A 136 -8.53 -18.97 -23.22
C GLU A 136 -9.50 -18.25 -22.25
N GLU A 137 -10.79 -18.25 -22.57
CA GLU A 137 -11.86 -17.67 -21.77
C GLU A 137 -12.44 -18.60 -20.68
N ALA A 138 -12.15 -19.89 -20.66
CA ALA A 138 -12.66 -20.76 -19.60
C ALA A 138 -11.95 -20.45 -18.27
N ALA A 139 -12.72 -20.31 -17.19
CA ALA A 139 -12.16 -20.27 -15.83
C ALA A 139 -11.56 -21.64 -15.48
N LEU A 140 -10.49 -21.66 -14.69
CA LEU A 140 -9.95 -22.91 -14.16
C LEU A 140 -10.88 -23.44 -13.07
N ASP A 141 -11.36 -24.66 -13.25
CA ASP A 141 -12.03 -25.39 -12.17
C ASP A 141 -10.98 -26.16 -11.36
N THR A 142 -10.52 -25.56 -10.27
CA THR A 142 -9.55 -26.17 -9.37
C THR A 142 -10.10 -27.35 -8.56
N LYS A 143 -11.37 -27.70 -8.72
CA LYS A 143 -11.98 -28.92 -8.17
C LYS A 143 -11.98 -30.08 -9.17
N ASP A 144 -11.54 -29.84 -10.42
CA ASP A 144 -11.31 -30.92 -11.36
C ASP A 144 -10.19 -31.83 -10.83
N PRO A 145 -10.42 -33.15 -10.70
CA PRO A 145 -9.44 -34.08 -10.14
C PRO A 145 -8.12 -34.10 -10.93
N ASP A 146 -8.17 -33.88 -12.24
CA ASP A 146 -6.97 -33.84 -13.09
C ASP A 146 -6.13 -32.57 -12.77
N LEU A 147 -6.79 -31.43 -12.48
CA LEU A 147 -6.11 -30.19 -12.12
C LEU A 147 -5.65 -30.17 -10.65
N GLU A 148 -6.40 -30.80 -9.74
CA GLU A 148 -5.97 -30.98 -8.34
C GLU A 148 -4.70 -31.83 -8.24
N CYS A 149 -4.59 -32.87 -9.08
CA CYS A 149 -3.38 -33.68 -9.21
C CYS A 149 -2.18 -32.84 -9.66
N PHE A 150 -2.36 -31.99 -10.69
CA PHE A 150 -1.33 -31.04 -11.13
C PHE A 150 -0.91 -30.07 -10.01
N LEU A 151 -1.87 -29.45 -9.32
CA LEU A 151 -1.61 -28.47 -8.25
C LEU A 151 -0.95 -29.09 -7.02
N SER A 152 -1.14 -30.39 -6.81
CA SER A 152 -0.57 -31.14 -5.68
C SER A 152 0.81 -31.71 -5.97
N ASP A 153 1.35 -31.53 -7.18
CA ASP A 153 2.68 -32.01 -7.52
C ASP A 153 3.77 -31.31 -6.68
N ASN A 154 4.63 -32.11 -6.05
CA ASN A 154 5.65 -31.61 -5.13
C ASN A 154 6.80 -30.88 -5.83
N ALA A 155 7.06 -31.17 -7.11
CA ALA A 155 8.15 -30.58 -7.87
C ALA A 155 7.73 -29.27 -8.55
N LEU A 156 6.45 -29.11 -8.89
CA LEU A 156 5.88 -27.97 -9.60
C LEU A 156 6.30 -26.60 -9.02
N PRO A 157 6.26 -26.34 -7.69
CA PRO A 157 6.72 -25.06 -7.14
C PRO A 157 8.18 -24.75 -7.48
N PHE A 158 9.06 -25.76 -7.45
CA PHE A 158 10.48 -25.60 -7.74
C PHE A 158 10.72 -25.40 -9.25
N VAL A 159 9.94 -26.09 -10.09
CA VAL A 159 9.99 -25.95 -11.56
C VAL A 159 9.69 -24.52 -11.97
N LEU A 160 8.61 -23.92 -11.44
CA LEU A 160 8.26 -22.52 -11.72
C LEU A 160 9.35 -21.54 -11.25
N GLN A 161 9.95 -21.79 -10.08
CA GLN A 161 11.03 -20.94 -9.54
C GLN A 161 12.35 -21.05 -10.31
N LEU A 162 12.71 -22.25 -10.79
CA LEU A 162 13.91 -22.45 -11.60
C LEU A 162 13.73 -21.84 -13.00
N MET A 163 12.56 -22.05 -13.60
CA MET A 163 12.17 -21.45 -14.89
C MET A 163 12.20 -19.92 -14.84
N ARG A 164 11.82 -19.32 -13.70
CA ARG A 164 11.87 -17.87 -13.47
C ARG A 164 13.28 -17.29 -13.66
N GLY A 165 14.32 -17.99 -13.21
CA GLY A 165 15.71 -17.53 -13.34
C GLY A 165 16.37 -17.79 -14.70
N CYS A 166 15.65 -18.36 -15.68
CA CYS A 166 16.22 -18.74 -16.98
C CYS A 166 16.19 -17.61 -18.02
N VAL A 167 15.71 -16.42 -17.67
CA VAL A 167 15.47 -15.31 -18.62
C VAL A 167 16.22 -14.06 -18.17
N TRP A 168 16.63 -13.20 -19.10
CA TRP A 168 17.37 -11.96 -18.77
C TRP A 168 17.15 -10.81 -19.74
N THR A 169 17.49 -9.60 -19.28
CA THR A 169 17.41 -8.36 -20.09
C THR A 169 18.46 -8.36 -21.19
N VAL A 170 18.11 -7.93 -22.40
CA VAL A 170 19.11 -7.74 -23.47
C VAL A 170 19.87 -6.43 -23.22
N GLY A 171 21.19 -6.48 -23.08
CA GLY A 171 22.03 -5.28 -23.13
C GLY A 171 22.47 -4.96 -24.56
N HIS A 172 22.71 -3.68 -24.86
CA HIS A 172 23.12 -3.21 -26.20
C HIS A 172 24.61 -3.48 -26.54
N GLY A 173 25.28 -4.42 -25.85
CA GLY A 173 26.70 -4.72 -26.04
C GLY A 173 26.94 -5.95 -26.95
N THR A 174 28.04 -5.96 -27.71
CA THR A 174 28.40 -7.08 -28.62
C THR A 174 28.76 -8.38 -27.89
N ASP A 175 29.13 -8.32 -26.61
CA ASP A 175 29.57 -9.45 -25.79
C ASP A 175 28.47 -10.02 -24.87
N ASP A 176 27.23 -9.56 -25.05
CA ASP A 176 26.10 -9.94 -24.21
C ASP A 176 25.47 -11.26 -24.71
N PRO A 177 25.26 -12.28 -23.86
CA PRO A 177 24.55 -13.48 -24.28
C PRO A 177 23.13 -13.16 -24.76
N ILE A 178 22.79 -13.71 -25.93
CA ILE A 178 21.46 -13.63 -26.53
C ILE A 178 20.48 -14.43 -25.63
N PRO A 179 19.32 -13.86 -25.26
CA PRO A 179 18.30 -14.59 -24.51
C PRO A 179 17.90 -15.89 -25.21
N PRO A 180 17.54 -16.92 -24.45
CA PRO A 180 17.27 -18.23 -25.02
C PRO A 180 15.95 -18.19 -25.81
N ALA A 181 15.91 -18.95 -26.89
CA ALA A 181 14.63 -19.26 -27.52
C ALA A 181 13.78 -20.10 -26.56
N PHE A 182 12.50 -19.78 -26.50
CA PHE A 182 11.53 -20.54 -25.73
C PHE A 182 11.38 -21.94 -26.33
N PRO A 183 11.40 -23.02 -25.51
CA PRO A 183 11.30 -24.39 -26.01
C PRO A 183 10.07 -24.62 -26.88
N ALA A 184 10.26 -25.34 -27.99
CA ALA A 184 9.18 -25.65 -28.92
C ALA A 184 8.08 -26.49 -28.25
N ALA A 185 6.83 -26.21 -28.58
CA ALA A 185 5.70 -26.99 -28.06
C ALA A 185 5.69 -28.41 -28.67
N PRO A 186 5.22 -29.42 -27.91
CA PRO A 186 4.99 -30.77 -28.42
C PRO A 186 4.00 -30.79 -29.59
N SER A 187 4.05 -31.84 -30.41
CA SER A 187 3.15 -32.01 -31.57
C SER A 187 1.67 -31.92 -31.16
N GLY A 188 0.95 -30.95 -31.72
CA GLY A 188 -0.47 -30.71 -31.43
C GLY A 188 -0.73 -29.63 -30.37
N CYS A 189 0.31 -29.07 -29.74
CA CYS A 189 0.23 -27.95 -28.82
C CYS A 189 0.95 -26.71 -29.37
N THR A 190 0.65 -25.55 -28.80
CA THR A 190 1.30 -24.28 -29.14
C THR A 190 1.88 -23.62 -27.89
N THR A 191 2.96 -22.86 -28.04
CA THR A 191 3.55 -22.06 -26.95
C THR A 191 2.51 -21.14 -26.31
N ARG A 192 1.60 -20.58 -27.13
CA ARG A 192 0.49 -19.75 -26.64
C ARG A 192 -0.43 -20.49 -25.66
N GLN A 193 -0.71 -21.77 -25.86
CA GLN A 193 -1.55 -22.55 -24.94
C GLN A 193 -0.90 -22.70 -23.56
N LEU A 194 0.42 -22.94 -23.51
CA LEU A 194 1.15 -22.99 -22.24
C LEU A 194 1.14 -21.62 -21.54
N LEU A 195 1.42 -20.54 -22.27
CA LEU A 195 1.40 -19.18 -21.71
C LEU A 195 -0.01 -18.78 -21.24
N ALA A 196 -1.05 -19.15 -21.99
CA ALA A 196 -2.44 -18.94 -21.58
C ALA A 196 -2.77 -19.76 -20.32
N PHE A 197 -2.25 -20.97 -20.19
CA PHE A 197 -2.42 -21.77 -18.98
C PHE A 197 -1.71 -21.16 -17.76
N LEU A 198 -0.46 -20.71 -17.91
CA LEU A 198 0.27 -20.02 -16.84
C LEU A 198 -0.43 -18.72 -16.42
N HIS A 199 -0.95 -17.93 -17.38
CA HIS A 199 -1.76 -16.74 -17.11
C HIS A 199 -3.09 -17.06 -16.41
N LYS A 200 -3.71 -18.20 -16.75
CA LYS A 200 -4.90 -18.68 -16.02
C LYS A 200 -4.56 -19.04 -14.58
N LEU A 201 -3.38 -19.62 -14.31
CA LEU A 201 -2.91 -19.87 -12.94
C LEU A 201 -2.67 -18.56 -12.18
N GLU A 202 -2.03 -17.56 -12.80
CA GLU A 202 -1.85 -16.20 -12.25
C GLU A 202 -3.20 -15.58 -11.85
N THR A 203 -4.20 -15.66 -12.72
CA THR A 203 -5.50 -15.01 -12.52
C THR A 203 -6.47 -15.80 -11.63
N SER A 204 -6.15 -17.04 -11.29
CA SER A 204 -7.02 -17.91 -10.50
C SER A 204 -6.79 -17.75 -9.00
N LYS A 205 -7.80 -17.21 -8.30
CA LYS A 205 -7.77 -17.04 -6.82
C LYS A 205 -7.67 -18.37 -6.05
N SER A 206 -8.06 -19.49 -6.67
CA SER A 206 -8.05 -20.82 -6.04
C SER A 206 -6.80 -21.65 -6.36
N ALA A 207 -5.86 -21.13 -7.15
CA ALA A 207 -4.59 -21.82 -7.46
C ALA A 207 -3.55 -21.76 -6.32
N GLY A 208 -3.84 -21.05 -5.22
CA GLY A 208 -3.02 -21.03 -4.01
C GLY A 208 -1.56 -20.61 -4.24
N ARG A 209 -0.61 -21.40 -3.73
CA ARG A 209 0.84 -21.14 -3.85
C ARG A 209 1.32 -21.15 -5.31
N VAL A 210 0.78 -22.05 -6.13
CA VAL A 210 1.20 -22.20 -7.54
C VAL A 210 0.81 -20.97 -8.37
N GLY A 211 -0.36 -20.37 -8.10
CA GLY A 211 -0.80 -19.14 -8.76
C GLY A 211 0.15 -17.96 -8.50
N LEU A 212 0.57 -17.77 -7.25
CA LEU A 212 1.54 -16.72 -6.88
C LEU A 212 2.92 -16.94 -7.53
N LEU A 213 3.36 -18.20 -7.65
CA LEU A 213 4.62 -18.52 -8.33
C LEU A 213 4.53 -18.28 -9.85
N ALA A 214 3.35 -18.52 -10.46
CA ALA A 214 3.10 -18.20 -11.85
C ALA A 214 3.09 -16.68 -12.09
N GLU A 215 2.51 -15.90 -11.17
CA GLU A 215 2.55 -14.43 -11.19
C GLU A 215 4.00 -13.91 -11.12
N ASP A 216 4.77 -14.34 -10.11
CA ASP A 216 6.19 -13.99 -9.93
C ASP A 216 7.06 -14.33 -11.16
N LEU A 217 6.78 -15.48 -11.78
CA LEU A 217 7.45 -15.94 -13.00
C LEU A 217 7.17 -15.00 -14.18
N LEU A 218 5.89 -14.74 -14.46
CA LEU A 218 5.47 -13.93 -15.59
C LEU A 218 5.89 -12.45 -15.42
N ASP A 219 5.88 -11.93 -14.19
CA ASP A 219 6.35 -10.58 -13.90
C ASP A 219 7.85 -10.40 -14.13
N GLU A 220 8.69 -11.36 -13.70
CA GLU A 220 10.13 -11.28 -13.97
C GLU A 220 10.39 -11.32 -15.49
N TRP A 221 9.66 -12.16 -16.23
CA TRP A 221 9.81 -12.26 -17.68
C TRP A 221 9.37 -10.98 -18.40
N VAL A 222 8.21 -10.43 -18.05
CA VAL A 222 7.73 -9.16 -18.62
C VAL A 222 8.67 -8.01 -18.29
N GLY A 223 9.28 -8.00 -17.09
CA GLY A 223 10.26 -7.00 -16.67
C GLY A 223 11.58 -7.02 -17.45
N THR A 224 11.92 -8.14 -18.14
CA THR A 224 13.17 -8.23 -18.91
C THR A 224 13.14 -7.47 -20.24
N VAL A 225 11.96 -7.11 -20.74
CA VAL A 225 11.79 -6.38 -22.02
C VAL A 225 11.12 -5.04 -21.75
N LYS A 226 11.77 -3.93 -22.08
CA LYS A 226 11.20 -2.59 -21.86
C LYS A 226 10.00 -2.33 -22.77
N GLU A 227 9.05 -1.50 -22.30
CA GLU A 227 7.78 -1.20 -22.99
C GLU A 227 7.98 -0.69 -24.43
N GLY A 228 9.07 0.02 -24.73
CA GLY A 228 9.35 0.55 -26.08
C GLY A 228 9.97 -0.43 -27.09
N GLU A 229 10.59 -1.54 -26.63
CA GLU A 229 11.23 -2.52 -27.54
C GLU A 229 10.24 -3.57 -28.06
N ALA A 230 9.12 -3.78 -27.36
CA ALA A 230 8.07 -4.72 -27.76
C ALA A 230 6.97 -4.09 -28.63
N GLU A 231 6.81 -2.76 -28.61
CA GLU A 231 5.78 -2.03 -29.38
C GLU A 231 6.27 -1.55 -30.76
N GLY A 232 7.59 -1.65 -31.03
CA GLY A 232 8.23 -1.15 -32.26
C GLY A 232 8.31 -2.11 -33.46
N GLY A 233 7.76 -3.32 -33.39
CA GLY A 233 7.84 -4.31 -34.47
C GLY A 233 6.47 -4.84 -34.88
N GLY A 234 5.99 -4.45 -36.06
CA GLY A 234 4.75 -4.97 -36.63
C GLY A 234 4.76 -6.49 -36.78
N THR A 235 3.66 -7.14 -36.37
CA THR A 235 3.10 -8.46 -36.77
C THR A 235 3.98 -9.70 -36.99
N ASP A 236 5.32 -9.64 -36.84
CA ASP A 236 6.24 -10.73 -37.21
C ASP A 236 7.34 -10.92 -36.13
N VAL A 237 6.96 -10.84 -34.85
CA VAL A 237 7.85 -11.22 -33.75
C VAL A 237 7.79 -12.75 -33.62
N ASP A 238 8.95 -13.41 -33.75
CA ASP A 238 9.07 -14.86 -33.60
C ASP A 238 8.40 -15.31 -32.28
N PRO A 239 7.37 -16.18 -32.32
CA PRO A 239 6.66 -16.66 -31.13
C PRO A 239 7.56 -17.40 -30.13
N GLN A 240 8.71 -17.90 -30.58
CA GLN A 240 9.69 -18.58 -29.74
C GLN A 240 10.76 -17.63 -29.21
N SER A 241 10.81 -16.38 -29.66
CA SER A 241 11.69 -15.38 -29.06
C SER A 241 11.16 -14.95 -27.69
N LEU A 242 12.05 -14.52 -26.80
CA LEU A 242 11.66 -13.92 -25.52
C LEU A 242 10.69 -12.74 -25.70
N ALA A 243 10.92 -11.89 -26.71
CA ALA A 243 10.02 -10.79 -27.05
C ALA A 243 8.62 -11.27 -27.45
N GLY A 244 8.52 -12.36 -28.21
CA GLY A 244 7.26 -12.99 -28.60
C GLY A 244 6.49 -13.58 -27.41
N VAL A 245 7.19 -14.23 -26.48
CA VAL A 245 6.62 -14.73 -25.22
C VAL A 245 6.06 -13.57 -24.38
N VAL A 246 6.86 -12.53 -24.16
CA VAL A 246 6.44 -11.35 -23.38
C VAL A 246 5.26 -10.63 -24.02
N SER A 247 5.28 -10.46 -25.35
CA SER A 247 4.17 -9.87 -26.12
C SER A 247 2.88 -10.68 -25.94
N THR A 248 2.98 -12.01 -26.01
CA THR A 248 1.83 -12.91 -25.79
C THR A 248 1.25 -12.78 -24.38
N VAL A 249 2.11 -12.72 -23.35
CA VAL A 249 1.67 -12.54 -21.94
C VAL A 249 1.00 -11.18 -21.73
N ARG A 250 1.57 -10.09 -22.27
CA ARG A 250 0.95 -8.76 -22.22
C ARG A 250 -0.42 -8.73 -22.88
N GLU A 251 -0.55 -9.38 -24.03
CA GLU A 251 -1.84 -9.48 -24.73
C GLU A 251 -2.87 -10.28 -23.93
N LEU A 252 -2.49 -11.42 -23.34
CA LEU A 252 -3.37 -12.22 -22.48
C LEU A 252 -3.86 -11.41 -21.25
N ARG A 253 -2.97 -10.66 -20.59
CA ARG A 253 -3.33 -9.75 -19.48
C ARG A 253 -4.30 -8.66 -19.94
N ARG A 254 -4.05 -8.04 -21.10
CA ARG A 254 -4.94 -7.01 -21.70
C ARG A 254 -6.32 -7.57 -22.01
N LEU A 255 -6.41 -8.77 -22.61
CA LEU A 255 -7.67 -9.44 -22.92
C LEU A 255 -8.47 -9.77 -21.65
N THR A 256 -7.81 -10.26 -20.58
CA THR A 256 -8.46 -10.50 -19.28
C THR A 256 -9.04 -9.22 -18.69
N VAL A 257 -8.32 -8.11 -18.73
CA VAL A 257 -8.84 -6.81 -18.24
C VAL A 257 -10.05 -6.36 -19.05
N GLN A 258 -10.02 -6.46 -20.38
CA GLN A 258 -11.18 -6.10 -21.23
C GLN A 258 -12.38 -6.99 -20.94
N ARG A 259 -12.15 -8.29 -20.76
CA ARG A 259 -13.21 -9.26 -20.44
C ARG A 259 -13.83 -9.01 -19.07
N ASN A 260 -13.03 -8.80 -18.03
CA ASN A 260 -13.53 -8.48 -16.69
C ASN A 260 -14.38 -7.20 -16.72
N ARG A 261 -13.98 -6.19 -17.51
CA ARG A 261 -14.79 -4.98 -17.74
C ARG A 261 -16.11 -5.30 -18.46
N ARG A 262 -16.12 -6.20 -19.46
CA ARG A 262 -17.34 -6.61 -20.17
C ARG A 262 -18.30 -7.38 -19.24
N ILE A 263 -17.80 -8.38 -18.52
CA ILE A 263 -18.61 -9.18 -17.58
C ILE A 263 -19.21 -8.28 -16.49
N ALA A 264 -18.44 -7.35 -15.94
CA ALA A 264 -18.95 -6.39 -14.95
C ALA A 264 -20.10 -5.53 -15.50
N ARG A 265 -20.03 -5.09 -16.77
CA ARG A 265 -21.12 -4.35 -17.43
C ARG A 265 -22.36 -5.23 -17.64
N GLU A 266 -22.19 -6.48 -18.08
CA GLU A 266 -23.30 -7.40 -18.33
C GLU A 266 -24.00 -7.81 -17.03
N VAL A 267 -23.25 -8.08 -15.96
CA VAL A 267 -23.80 -8.38 -14.61
C VAL A 267 -24.60 -7.18 -14.11
N ARG A 268 -24.04 -5.97 -14.22
CA ARG A 268 -24.74 -4.73 -13.87
C ARG A 268 -26.03 -4.55 -14.68
N GLN A 269 -26.00 -4.82 -15.99
CA GLN A 269 -27.18 -4.71 -16.85
C GLN A 269 -28.25 -5.74 -16.48
N ARG A 270 -27.88 -7.00 -16.19
CA ARG A 270 -28.82 -8.05 -15.76
C ARG A 270 -29.43 -7.75 -14.40
N GLN A 271 -28.62 -7.26 -13.45
CA GLN A 271 -29.12 -6.84 -12.14
C GLN A 271 -30.14 -5.70 -12.27
N LEU A 272 -29.86 -4.70 -13.12
CA LEU A 272 -30.81 -3.61 -13.42
C LEU A 272 -32.12 -4.11 -14.06
N LEU A 273 -32.05 -5.11 -14.95
CA LEU A 273 -33.23 -5.72 -15.58
C LEU A 273 -34.04 -6.60 -14.60
N SER A 274 -33.38 -7.33 -13.71
CA SER A 274 -34.04 -8.17 -12.69
C SER A 274 -34.77 -7.37 -11.60
N LEU A 275 -34.46 -6.07 -11.48
CA LEU A 275 -35.10 -5.15 -10.53
C LEU A 275 -36.40 -4.50 -11.09
N ASN A 276 -36.96 -5.04 -12.18
CA ASN A 276 -38.21 -4.57 -12.80
C ASN A 276 -38.24 -3.06 -13.13
N MET A 277 -37.07 -2.46 -13.36
CA MET A 277 -36.94 -1.09 -13.84
C MET A 277 -36.97 -1.08 -15.37
N LYS A 278 -38.13 -0.75 -15.96
CA LYS A 278 -38.21 -0.48 -17.40
C LYS A 278 -37.63 0.91 -17.68
N ILE A 279 -36.62 0.95 -18.55
CA ILE A 279 -36.09 2.17 -19.14
C ILE A 279 -37.04 2.53 -20.28
N ASN A 280 -37.73 3.67 -20.19
CA ASN A 280 -38.54 4.16 -21.31
C ASN A 280 -37.62 4.63 -22.46
N GLU A 281 -38.14 4.71 -23.68
CA GLU A 281 -37.43 5.03 -24.93
C GLU A 281 -36.62 6.34 -24.94
N LYS A 282 -36.70 7.15 -23.87
CA LYS A 282 -35.92 8.38 -23.64
C LYS A 282 -34.83 8.24 -22.56
N GLY A 283 -34.51 7.04 -22.09
CA GLY A 283 -33.40 6.78 -21.17
C GLY A 283 -33.65 7.14 -19.69
N GLN A 284 -34.90 7.38 -19.30
CA GLN A 284 -35.27 7.67 -17.90
C GLN A 284 -35.92 6.44 -17.25
N VAL A 285 -35.59 6.22 -15.97
CA VAL A 285 -36.03 5.05 -15.20
C VAL A 285 -37.10 5.48 -14.20
N ALA A 286 -38.29 4.88 -14.26
CA ALA A 286 -39.39 5.15 -13.33
C ALA A 286 -39.67 3.92 -12.44
N MET A 287 -39.78 4.13 -11.12
CA MET A 287 -40.07 3.08 -10.14
C MET A 287 -41.57 3.01 -9.82
N SER A 288 -42.11 1.81 -9.68
CA SER A 288 -43.44 1.56 -9.08
C SER A 288 -43.25 1.07 -7.65
N ALA A 289 -43.87 1.76 -6.70
CA ALA A 289 -43.65 1.61 -5.26
C ALA A 289 -44.30 0.33 -4.68
N SER A 290 -43.56 -0.35 -3.80
CA SER A 290 -44.11 -1.23 -2.77
C SER A 290 -43.22 -1.16 -1.53
N ASP A 291 -43.79 -0.80 -0.38
CA ASP A 291 -43.08 -0.50 0.87
C ASP A 291 -42.27 -1.68 1.44
N LYS A 292 -42.59 -2.93 1.08
CA LYS A 292 -41.77 -4.09 1.45
C LYS A 292 -40.43 -4.15 0.70
N LEU A 293 -40.36 -3.54 -0.49
CA LEU A 293 -39.11 -3.43 -1.24
C LEU A 293 -38.21 -2.36 -0.64
N ALA A 294 -38.73 -1.29 -0.03
CA ALA A 294 -37.93 -0.29 0.68
C ALA A 294 -37.18 -0.90 1.88
N GLU A 295 -37.83 -1.81 2.61
CA GLU A 295 -37.24 -2.51 3.76
C GLU A 295 -36.19 -3.56 3.33
N MET A 296 -36.43 -4.31 2.25
CA MET A 296 -35.43 -5.26 1.70
C MET A 296 -34.29 -4.57 0.93
N THR A 297 -34.56 -3.45 0.24
CA THR A 297 -33.51 -2.64 -0.40
C THR A 297 -32.67 -1.86 0.61
N ALA A 298 -33.18 -1.55 1.80
CA ALA A 298 -32.37 -1.01 2.90
C ALA A 298 -31.28 -1.99 3.38
N GLN A 299 -31.56 -3.31 3.32
CA GLN A 299 -30.61 -4.38 3.59
C GLN A 299 -29.68 -4.69 2.40
N VAL A 300 -30.10 -4.39 1.17
CA VAL A 300 -29.30 -4.51 -0.08
C VAL A 300 -28.87 -3.12 -0.58
N VAL A 301 -28.51 -2.21 0.33
CA VAL A 301 -27.72 -1.02 -0.06
C VAL A 301 -26.27 -1.46 -0.13
N GLU A 302 -25.69 -1.40 -1.33
CA GLU A 302 -24.24 -1.49 -1.55
C GLU A 302 -23.53 -0.59 -0.52
N GLU A 303 -22.64 -1.16 0.30
CA GLU A 303 -21.83 -0.35 1.21
C GLU A 303 -20.86 0.49 0.41
N THR A 304 -21.26 1.73 0.13
CA THR A 304 -20.41 2.71 -0.53
C THR A 304 -19.33 3.19 0.45
N GLY A 305 -18.10 2.70 0.30
CA GLY A 305 -16.89 3.43 0.71
C GLY A 305 -15.95 2.76 1.72
N LEU A 306 -16.44 1.90 2.63
CA LEU A 306 -15.62 1.26 3.67
C LEU A 306 -15.51 -0.25 3.45
N GLN A 307 -14.80 -0.67 2.41
CA GLN A 307 -14.56 -2.09 2.12
C GLN A 307 -13.08 -2.42 2.29
N CYS A 308 -12.79 -3.54 2.95
CA CYS A 308 -11.45 -4.06 3.09
C CYS A 308 -10.85 -4.36 1.71
N ALA A 309 -9.65 -3.85 1.43
CA ALA A 309 -8.97 -4.03 0.15
C ALA A 309 -8.57 -5.47 -0.16
N ILE A 310 -8.59 -6.36 0.85
CA ILE A 310 -8.17 -7.75 0.74
C ILE A 310 -9.37 -8.68 0.54
N CYS A 311 -10.33 -8.64 1.47
CA CYS A 311 -11.50 -9.53 1.43
C CYS A 311 -12.75 -8.91 0.79
N HIS A 312 -12.74 -7.60 0.53
CA HIS A 312 -13.89 -6.81 0.07
C HIS A 312 -15.11 -6.81 1.01
N GLY A 313 -14.94 -7.34 2.23
CA GLY A 313 -15.92 -7.20 3.31
C GLY A 313 -15.93 -5.78 3.87
N GLY A 314 -17.13 -5.30 4.17
CA GLY A 314 -17.36 -4.04 4.88
C GLY A 314 -18.16 -4.24 6.18
N PRO A 315 -18.50 -3.13 6.86
CA PRO A 315 -19.18 -3.09 8.15
C PRO A 315 -20.42 -3.96 8.27
N ARG A 316 -21.28 -4.01 7.25
CA ARG A 316 -22.52 -4.80 7.27
C ARG A 316 -22.27 -6.29 7.07
N SER A 317 -21.22 -6.64 6.33
CA SER A 317 -20.88 -8.04 6.06
C SER A 317 -20.15 -8.71 7.23
N ALA A 318 -19.43 -7.92 8.04
CA ALA A 318 -18.70 -8.38 9.20
C ALA A 318 -18.69 -7.30 10.30
N PRO A 319 -19.82 -7.05 10.99
CA PRO A 319 -19.96 -5.95 11.97
C PRO A 319 -19.06 -6.10 13.20
N GLN A 320 -18.49 -7.28 13.41
CA GLN A 320 -17.56 -7.58 14.50
C GLN A 320 -16.08 -7.42 14.08
N GLU A 321 -15.78 -7.24 12.79
CA GLU A 321 -14.40 -7.12 12.31
C GLU A 321 -13.98 -5.64 12.25
N GLU A 322 -12.88 -5.31 12.95
CA GLU A 322 -12.36 -3.94 13.04
C GLU A 322 -11.65 -3.51 11.75
N LEU A 323 -12.06 -2.36 11.20
CA LEU A 323 -11.46 -1.73 10.04
C LEU A 323 -10.40 -0.70 10.42
N ALA A 324 -9.41 -0.54 9.55
CA ALA A 324 -8.38 0.48 9.65
C ALA A 324 -8.07 1.09 8.28
N ILE A 325 -7.55 2.31 8.28
CA ILE A 325 -7.10 3.03 7.09
C ILE A 325 -5.58 2.96 7.01
N TYR A 326 -5.05 2.58 5.85
CA TYR A 326 -3.62 2.72 5.57
C TYR A 326 -3.24 4.19 5.48
N VAL A 327 -2.31 4.62 6.33
CA VAL A 327 -1.83 6.00 6.34
C VAL A 327 -0.31 6.07 6.32
N PHE A 328 0.20 7.20 5.84
CA PHE A 328 1.60 7.56 5.94
C PHE A 328 1.74 8.77 6.85
N ILE A 329 2.57 8.61 7.88
CA ILE A 329 2.80 9.59 8.93
C ILE A 329 4.26 9.97 8.94
N ARG A 330 4.54 11.26 9.03
CA ARG A 330 5.90 11.78 9.21
C ARG A 330 5.95 12.89 10.25
N ARG A 331 7.11 13.03 10.88
CA ARG A 331 7.41 14.16 11.77
C ARG A 331 7.54 15.45 10.95
N CYS A 332 7.05 16.55 11.47
CA CYS A 332 7.12 17.86 10.84
C CYS A 332 7.06 19.02 11.84
N PRO A 333 7.55 20.22 11.47
CA PRO A 333 7.25 21.44 12.22
C PRO A 333 5.74 21.75 12.26
N LEU A 334 5.25 22.32 13.35
CA LEU A 334 3.82 22.64 13.53
C LEU A 334 3.30 23.73 12.58
N GLU A 335 4.19 24.54 12.01
CA GLU A 335 3.89 25.61 11.04
C GLU A 335 4.49 25.29 9.65
N GLU A 336 4.69 24.00 9.35
CA GLU A 336 5.28 23.57 8.07
C GLU A 336 4.54 24.15 6.87
N GLY A 337 5.30 24.77 5.96
CA GLY A 337 4.74 25.27 4.72
C GLY A 337 4.13 26.66 4.77
N LEU A 338 4.19 27.35 5.90
CA LEU A 338 3.66 28.70 6.01
C LEU A 338 4.71 29.78 5.71
N SER A 339 6.00 29.43 5.66
CA SER A 339 7.09 30.32 5.24
C SER A 339 7.16 30.46 3.71
N THR A 340 7.06 31.69 3.22
CA THR A 340 7.09 32.09 1.80
C THR A 340 8.51 32.26 1.24
N THR A 341 9.45 31.37 1.55
CA THR A 341 10.73 31.30 0.84
C THR A 341 10.71 30.11 -0.13
N PRO A 342 10.80 30.34 -1.46
CA PRO A 342 11.03 29.26 -2.41
C PRO A 342 12.52 28.87 -2.34
N SER A 343 12.90 28.02 -1.40
CA SER A 343 14.18 27.31 -1.50
C SER A 343 14.01 26.10 -2.41
N THR A 344 14.25 26.34 -3.70
CA THR A 344 14.52 25.30 -4.68
C THR A 344 15.84 24.62 -4.32
N SER A 345 15.81 23.63 -3.43
CA SER A 345 16.90 22.69 -3.28
C SER A 345 16.43 21.43 -2.57
N SER A 346 16.25 20.38 -3.38
CA SER A 346 16.53 19.02 -2.95
C SER A 346 17.87 18.99 -2.18
N ARG A 347 17.88 18.31 -1.04
CA ARG A 347 19.05 17.96 -0.22
C ARG A 347 19.58 19.09 0.69
N SER A 348 19.13 19.11 1.94
CA SER A 348 19.81 19.82 3.02
C SER A 348 20.69 18.87 3.83
N THR A 349 22.00 18.95 3.57
CA THR A 349 23.07 18.67 4.52
C THR A 349 22.94 19.60 5.75
N PRO A 350 23.37 19.16 6.95
CA PRO A 350 23.28 19.99 8.15
C PRO A 350 24.46 20.97 8.20
N GLY A 351 24.18 22.28 8.08
CA GLY A 351 25.23 23.29 8.19
C GLY A 351 24.74 24.73 8.12
N LYS A 352 24.57 25.33 9.31
CA LYS A 352 24.71 26.76 9.65
C LYS A 352 23.75 27.77 9.01
N SER A 353 22.85 28.28 9.87
CA SER A 353 22.82 29.65 10.44
C SER A 353 21.44 30.31 10.30
N GLY A 354 20.80 30.59 11.44
CA GLY A 354 19.62 31.45 11.56
C GLY A 354 18.30 30.79 11.99
N ALA A 355 18.32 29.66 12.70
CA ALA A 355 17.09 29.05 13.21
C ALA A 355 16.53 29.83 14.42
N PRO A 356 15.20 30.08 14.50
CA PRO A 356 14.57 30.45 15.77
C PRO A 356 14.70 29.28 16.75
N PRO A 357 14.60 29.52 18.08
CA PRO A 357 15.02 28.56 19.09
C PRO A 357 14.29 27.22 18.91
N SER A 358 15.07 26.16 18.74
CA SER A 358 14.61 24.77 18.77
C SER A 358 14.15 24.42 20.18
N THR A 359 12.94 24.82 20.55
CA THR A 359 12.19 24.17 21.60
C THR A 359 11.50 22.96 20.99
N THR A 360 11.59 21.81 21.66
CA THR A 360 10.87 20.57 21.33
C THR A 360 9.35 20.76 21.18
N ASP A 361 8.82 21.90 21.63
CA ASP A 361 7.41 22.29 21.56
C ASP A 361 6.92 22.75 20.17
N SER A 362 7.82 22.87 19.19
CA SER A 362 7.48 23.31 17.82
C SER A 362 7.38 22.17 16.80
N GLU A 363 7.46 20.92 17.25
CA GLU A 363 7.42 19.72 16.41
C GLU A 363 6.12 18.94 16.59
N GLY A 364 5.62 18.38 15.50
CA GLY A 364 4.44 17.53 15.44
C GLY A 364 4.56 16.50 14.33
N PHE A 365 3.42 16.08 13.78
CA PHE A 365 3.36 15.14 12.67
C PHE A 365 2.25 15.51 11.69
N THR A 366 2.36 14.96 10.47
CA THR A 366 1.33 15.09 9.45
C THR A 366 1.00 13.72 8.85
N THR A 367 -0.29 13.49 8.61
CA THR A 367 -0.84 12.25 8.08
C THR A 367 -1.43 12.45 6.70
N VAL A 368 -1.10 11.55 5.77
CA VAL A 368 -1.72 11.49 4.42
C VAL A 368 -2.12 10.06 4.08
N SER A 369 -3.08 9.90 3.17
CA SER A 369 -3.61 8.57 2.81
C SER A 369 -4.12 8.49 1.38
N SER A 370 -4.04 7.28 0.81
CA SER A 370 -4.79 6.89 -0.40
C SER A 370 -6.24 6.48 -0.11
N PHE A 371 -6.63 6.50 1.16
CA PHE A 371 -7.94 6.08 1.67
C PHE A 371 -8.29 4.64 1.29
N VAL A 372 -7.33 3.75 1.53
CA VAL A 372 -7.53 2.31 1.38
C VAL A 372 -7.77 1.71 2.76
N VAL A 373 -8.88 0.99 2.88
CA VAL A 373 -9.34 0.41 4.14
C VAL A 373 -8.98 -1.08 4.18
N VAL A 374 -8.66 -1.60 5.36
CA VAL A 374 -8.32 -3.01 5.57
C VAL A 374 -8.81 -3.48 6.94
N HIS A 375 -9.23 -4.74 7.08
CA HIS A 375 -9.39 -5.33 8.40
C HIS A 375 -8.02 -5.54 9.05
N PHE A 376 -7.91 -5.28 10.37
CA PHE A 376 -6.67 -5.58 11.10
C PHE A 376 -6.24 -7.05 10.92
N GLU A 377 -7.20 -7.98 10.93
CA GLU A 377 -6.90 -9.41 10.76
C GLU A 377 -6.44 -9.75 9.33
N CYS A 378 -7.07 -9.16 8.30
CA CYS A 378 -6.63 -9.34 6.92
C CYS A 378 -5.20 -8.81 6.71
N HIS A 379 -4.88 -7.68 7.32
CA HIS A 379 -3.53 -7.11 7.29
C HIS A 379 -2.51 -8.04 7.96
N VAL A 380 -2.78 -8.52 9.18
CA VAL A 380 -1.89 -9.45 9.90
C VAL A 380 -1.70 -10.76 9.13
N LYS A 381 -2.77 -11.33 8.56
CA LYS A 381 -2.70 -12.53 7.72
C LYS A 381 -1.83 -12.31 6.48
N ALA A 382 -1.98 -11.16 5.81
CA ALA A 382 -1.17 -10.81 4.64
C ALA A 382 0.33 -10.70 4.98
N ILE A 383 0.67 -10.12 6.14
CA ILE A 383 2.05 -10.03 6.62
C ILE A 383 2.60 -11.42 6.93
N ARG A 384 1.87 -12.25 7.68
CA ARG A 384 2.32 -13.60 8.05
C ARG A 384 2.52 -14.51 6.83
N ALA A 385 1.78 -14.26 5.75
CA ALA A 385 1.91 -14.99 4.49
C ALA A 385 3.13 -14.53 3.64
N SER A 386 3.84 -13.49 4.04
CA SER A 386 4.97 -12.93 3.28
C SER A 386 6.27 -12.91 4.08
N ASN A 387 7.40 -13.03 3.38
CA ASN A 387 8.74 -12.88 3.95
C ASN A 387 9.28 -11.44 3.84
N GLN A 388 8.47 -10.50 3.33
CA GLN A 388 8.83 -9.09 3.19
C GLN A 388 8.49 -8.30 4.47
N SER A 389 9.00 -7.06 4.58
CA SER A 389 8.60 -6.18 5.68
C SER A 389 7.11 -5.84 5.61
N GLU A 390 6.48 -5.69 6.77
CA GLU A 390 5.06 -5.33 6.94
C GLU A 390 4.60 -4.24 5.97
N TRP A 391 5.33 -3.12 5.93
CA TRP A 391 4.96 -1.96 5.13
C TRP A 391 5.20 -2.13 3.62
N THR A 392 6.05 -3.08 3.22
CA THR A 392 6.18 -3.47 1.80
C THR A 392 4.96 -4.28 1.35
N VAL A 393 4.48 -5.20 2.20
CA VAL A 393 3.25 -5.96 1.96
C VAL A 393 2.03 -5.04 1.97
N ALA A 394 1.95 -4.13 2.93
CA ALA A 394 0.86 -3.17 3.05
C ALA A 394 0.77 -2.22 1.83
N SER A 395 1.92 -1.75 1.32
CA SER A 395 1.95 -0.83 0.18
C SER A 395 1.32 -1.44 -1.08
N ARG A 396 1.49 -2.74 -1.34
CA ARG A 396 0.84 -3.43 -2.48
C ARG A 396 -0.68 -3.40 -2.39
N HIS A 397 -1.22 -3.65 -1.19
CA HIS A 397 -2.66 -3.56 -0.94
C HIS A 397 -3.16 -2.11 -0.95
N ASN A 398 -2.27 -1.14 -0.71
CA ASN A 398 -2.53 0.31 -0.72
C ASN A 398 -2.33 0.96 -2.11
N ARG A 399 -2.48 0.20 -3.21
CA ARG A 399 -2.28 0.68 -4.60
C ARG A 399 -0.87 1.23 -4.83
N ASP A 400 0.12 0.55 -4.28
CA ASP A 400 1.54 0.91 -4.29
C ASP A 400 1.89 2.26 -3.64
N ALA A 401 0.93 2.89 -2.96
CA ALA A 401 1.20 4.07 -2.16
C ALA A 401 1.86 3.65 -0.82
N ARG A 402 2.91 4.37 -0.45
CA ARG A 402 3.61 4.15 0.83
C ARG A 402 2.66 4.35 2.00
N CYS A 403 2.76 3.46 2.97
CA CYS A 403 2.08 3.54 4.25
C CYS A 403 3.02 3.03 5.35
N ASN A 404 2.88 3.56 6.56
CA ASN A 404 3.69 3.18 7.71
C ASN A 404 2.89 3.13 9.03
N CYS A 405 1.57 3.34 8.98
CA CYS A 405 0.70 3.23 10.13
C CYS A 405 -0.73 2.86 9.70
N LEU A 406 -1.53 2.44 10.69
CA LEU A 406 -2.95 2.11 10.56
C LEU A 406 -3.76 3.00 11.51
N ILE A 407 -4.72 3.74 10.97
CA ILE A 407 -5.70 4.48 11.78
C ILE A 407 -6.94 3.61 11.98
N PRO A 408 -7.36 3.30 13.22
CA PRO A 408 -8.60 2.58 13.46
C PRO A 408 -9.82 3.42 13.05
N ILE A 409 -10.87 2.77 12.57
CA ILE A 409 -12.15 3.42 12.27
C ILE A 409 -13.10 3.14 13.44
N LEU A 410 -13.69 4.20 14.01
CA LEU A 410 -14.76 4.03 14.99
C LEU A 410 -16.04 3.62 14.26
N MET A 411 -16.54 2.43 14.56
CA MET A 411 -17.72 1.83 13.95
C MET A 411 -18.96 2.18 14.77
N GLY A 412 -19.64 3.28 14.43
CA GLY A 412 -20.91 3.68 15.05
C GLY A 412 -22.11 2.99 14.39
N GLY A 413 -22.95 2.34 15.20
CA GLY A 413 -24.07 1.48 14.76
C GLY A 413 -24.99 2.12 13.71
N THR A 414 -25.04 1.51 12.53
CA THR A 414 -26.13 1.71 11.59
C THR A 414 -27.37 0.97 12.09
N GLN A 415 -28.31 1.72 12.65
CA GLN A 415 -29.67 1.33 13.08
C GLN A 415 -29.78 0.57 14.42
N ALA A 416 -29.84 1.35 15.50
CA ALA A 416 -30.23 0.88 16.83
C ALA A 416 -31.67 0.35 16.84
N ASN A 417 -31.81 -0.97 16.77
CA ASN A 417 -32.90 -1.65 17.45
C ASN A 417 -32.49 -1.87 18.91
N GLN A 418 -33.45 -1.75 19.82
CA GLN A 418 -33.30 -1.51 21.28
C GLN A 418 -32.68 -2.68 22.10
N GLY A 419 -31.71 -3.42 21.56
CA GLY A 419 -30.99 -4.51 22.24
C GLY A 419 -29.46 -4.50 22.07
N GLU A 420 -28.86 -3.37 21.65
CA GLU A 420 -27.45 -3.27 21.21
C GLU A 420 -26.47 -2.60 22.20
N ASP A 421 -26.86 -2.32 23.45
CA ASP A 421 -25.96 -1.60 24.39
C ASP A 421 -24.71 -2.42 24.76
N ASP A 422 -24.82 -3.73 24.94
CA ASP A 422 -23.67 -4.60 25.20
C ASP A 422 -22.72 -4.68 23.99
N LEU A 423 -23.25 -4.65 22.76
CA LEU A 423 -22.44 -4.73 21.55
C LEU A 423 -21.70 -3.41 21.28
N ARG A 424 -22.33 -2.27 21.56
CA ARG A 424 -21.72 -0.94 21.43
C ARG A 424 -20.56 -0.75 22.41
N THR A 425 -20.76 -1.16 23.66
CA THR A 425 -19.72 -1.07 24.70
C THR A 425 -18.47 -1.88 24.31
N ASN A 426 -18.67 -3.07 23.72
CA ASN A 426 -17.57 -3.89 23.20
C ASN A 426 -16.82 -3.22 22.03
N LEU A 427 -17.51 -2.53 21.12
CA LEU A 427 -16.89 -1.84 19.99
C LEU A 427 -16.08 -0.62 20.43
N ASP A 428 -16.56 0.13 21.42
CA ASP A 428 -15.83 1.26 22.00
C ASP A 428 -14.56 0.81 22.74
N GLU A 429 -14.62 -0.31 23.47
CA GLU A 429 -13.44 -0.93 24.10
C GLU A 429 -12.41 -1.41 23.08
N LEU A 430 -12.87 -2.05 21.99
CA LEU A 430 -12.03 -2.48 20.88
C LEU A 430 -11.36 -1.28 20.19
N PHE A 431 -12.12 -0.23 19.90
CA PHE A 431 -11.57 1.01 19.35
C PHE A 431 -10.50 1.63 20.29
N ALA A 432 -10.77 1.71 21.60
CA ALA A 432 -9.81 2.21 22.58
C ALA A 432 -8.51 1.38 22.63
N LYS A 433 -8.62 0.05 22.50
CA LYS A 433 -7.45 -0.85 22.41
C LYS A 433 -6.63 -0.59 21.14
N ARG A 434 -7.28 -0.42 19.99
CA ARG A 434 -6.60 -0.07 18.72
C ARG A 434 -6.00 1.31 18.77
N MET A 435 -6.66 2.25 19.42
CA MET A 435 -6.16 3.61 19.61
C MET A 435 -4.91 3.63 20.48
N SER A 436 -4.83 2.75 21.49
CA SER A 436 -3.61 2.56 22.29
C SER A 436 -2.45 2.01 21.45
N SER A 437 -2.72 1.05 20.55
CA SER A 437 -1.72 0.53 19.61
C SER A 437 -1.27 1.60 18.60
N TYR A 438 -2.20 2.40 18.10
CA TYR A 438 -1.89 3.55 17.26
C TYR A 438 -0.99 4.56 17.96
N ALA A 439 -1.30 4.94 19.21
CA ALA A 439 -0.46 5.83 20.01
C ALA A 439 0.99 5.31 20.18
N MET A 440 1.15 4.00 20.41
CA MET A 440 2.48 3.38 20.49
C MET A 440 3.22 3.40 19.14
N ASN A 441 2.51 3.17 18.04
CA ASN A 441 3.09 3.26 16.70
C ASN A 441 3.55 4.69 16.38
N ILE A 442 2.75 5.72 16.72
CA ILE A 442 3.14 7.13 16.59
C ILE A 442 4.40 7.42 17.41
N MET A 443 4.43 7.00 18.68
CA MET A 443 5.62 7.16 19.52
C MET A 443 6.87 6.54 18.88
N SER A 444 6.73 5.34 18.29
CA SER A 444 7.82 4.67 17.59
C SER A 444 8.26 5.41 16.31
N LEU A 445 7.31 5.92 15.52
CA LEU A 445 7.56 6.54 14.22
C LEU A 445 8.10 7.97 14.31
N VAL A 446 7.57 8.79 15.21
CA VAL A 446 7.90 10.22 15.29
C VAL A 446 8.52 10.64 16.62
N SER A 447 8.59 9.75 17.61
CA SER A 447 9.12 10.03 18.96
C SER A 447 8.38 11.15 19.70
N LEU A 448 7.07 11.24 19.50
CA LEU A 448 6.17 12.18 20.17
C LEU A 448 4.94 11.42 20.71
N PRO A 449 4.46 11.72 21.93
CA PRO A 449 3.20 11.17 22.43
C PRO A 449 2.04 11.81 21.68
N ILE A 450 1.04 11.02 21.30
CA ILE A 450 -0.19 11.58 20.76
C ILE A 450 -0.91 12.41 21.84
N SER A 451 -1.44 13.56 21.44
CA SER A 451 -2.26 14.42 22.30
C SER A 451 -3.30 15.17 21.49
N THR A 452 -4.33 15.71 22.14
CA THR A 452 -5.37 16.55 21.49
C THR A 452 -4.73 17.64 20.64
N LYS A 453 -3.74 18.34 21.21
CA LYS A 453 -3.01 19.42 20.52
C LYS A 453 -2.38 18.94 19.22
N LEU A 454 -1.66 17.82 19.23
CA LEU A 454 -0.98 17.33 18.03
C LEU A 454 -1.95 16.84 16.95
N VAL A 455 -3.09 16.25 17.33
CA VAL A 455 -4.11 15.81 16.37
C VAL A 455 -4.79 17.01 15.70
N PHE A 456 -5.09 18.08 16.45
CA PHE A 456 -5.56 19.33 15.86
C PHE A 456 -4.53 19.94 14.90
N HIS A 457 -3.25 19.89 15.24
CA HIS A 457 -2.18 20.31 14.35
C HIS A 457 -2.08 19.46 13.08
N ASP A 458 -2.28 18.15 13.16
CA ASP A 458 -2.29 17.27 11.99
C ASP A 458 -3.43 17.64 11.02
N ILE A 459 -4.66 17.80 11.54
CA ILE A 459 -5.82 18.28 10.76
C ILE A 459 -5.54 19.66 10.16
N LYS A 460 -4.97 20.59 10.95
CA LYS A 460 -4.58 21.93 10.49
C LYS A 460 -3.63 21.85 9.30
N LEU A 461 -2.54 21.08 9.40
CA LEU A 461 -1.54 20.94 8.34
C LEU A 461 -2.12 20.29 7.08
N LEU A 462 -2.99 19.29 7.25
CA LEU A 462 -3.68 18.64 6.14
C LEU A 462 -4.57 19.63 5.37
N LEU A 463 -5.41 20.40 6.09
CA LEU A 463 -6.29 21.41 5.50
C LEU A 463 -5.51 22.58 4.88
N LEU A 464 -4.39 23.00 5.48
CA LEU A 464 -3.49 23.98 4.89
C LEU A 464 -2.88 23.47 3.58
N ARG A 465 -2.55 22.18 3.48
CA ARG A 465 -2.05 21.57 2.24
C ARG A 465 -3.08 21.70 1.11
N PHE A 466 -4.38 21.51 1.40
CA PHE A 466 -5.47 21.79 0.46
C PHE A 466 -5.54 23.27 0.08
N ALA A 467 -5.53 24.16 1.07
CA ALA A 467 -5.61 25.60 0.87
C ALA A 467 -4.48 26.17 0.00
N HIS A 468 -3.26 25.65 0.16
CA HIS A 468 -2.09 26.00 -0.66
C HIS A 468 -1.99 25.19 -1.96
N GLN A 469 -2.98 24.33 -2.28
CA GLN A 469 -3.04 23.50 -3.48
C GLN A 469 -1.82 22.60 -3.70
N ARG A 470 -1.14 22.20 -2.61
CA ARG A 470 0.06 21.37 -2.69
C ARG A 470 -0.29 19.92 -3.08
N PRO A 471 0.62 19.20 -3.77
CA PRO A 471 0.42 17.80 -4.08
C PRO A 471 0.44 16.95 -2.79
N PHE A 472 -0.37 15.90 -2.77
CA PHE A 472 -0.41 14.91 -1.68
C PHE A 472 0.42 13.66 -2.01
N HIS A 473 0.56 13.34 -3.30
CA HIS A 473 1.26 12.16 -3.80
C HIS A 473 2.79 12.27 -3.78
N SER A 474 3.36 13.46 -3.52
CA SER A 474 4.81 13.68 -3.59
C SER A 474 5.60 12.88 -2.54
N GLU A 475 4.96 12.55 -1.42
CA GLU A 475 5.60 11.87 -0.28
C GLU A 475 5.31 10.36 -0.28
N THR A 476 4.12 9.99 -0.74
CA THR A 476 3.58 8.63 -0.68
C THR A 476 3.61 7.88 -2.01
N GLY A 477 3.81 8.56 -3.14
CA GLY A 477 3.65 7.97 -4.47
C GLY A 477 2.19 7.73 -4.90
N GLY A 478 1.22 8.17 -4.09
CA GLY A 478 -0.22 8.01 -4.33
C GLY A 478 -1.07 8.81 -3.34
N GLY A 479 -2.39 8.83 -3.51
CA GLY A 479 -3.31 9.57 -2.64
C GLY A 479 -3.75 10.90 -3.24
N ALA A 480 -4.94 10.89 -3.83
CA ALA A 480 -5.56 12.06 -4.43
C ALA A 480 -6.09 13.02 -3.36
N ARG A 481 -6.48 14.22 -3.79
CA ARG A 481 -7.16 15.22 -2.95
C ARG A 481 -8.43 14.64 -2.32
N GLU A 482 -9.20 13.87 -3.09
CA GLU A 482 -10.43 13.21 -2.64
C GLU A 482 -10.15 12.19 -1.52
N SER A 483 -9.15 11.32 -1.70
CA SER A 483 -8.73 10.35 -0.68
C SER A 483 -8.36 11.03 0.65
N ASN A 484 -7.59 12.11 0.60
CA ASN A 484 -7.18 12.84 1.79
C ASN A 484 -8.32 13.64 2.43
N MET A 485 -9.33 14.04 1.65
CA MET A 485 -10.53 14.68 2.21
C MET A 485 -11.40 13.66 2.97
N ASN A 486 -11.50 12.43 2.45
CA ASN A 486 -12.19 11.33 3.13
C ASN A 486 -11.50 10.90 4.45
N LEU A 487 -10.20 11.19 4.60
CA LEU A 487 -9.45 10.94 5.83
C LEU A 487 -9.87 11.89 6.97
N VAL A 488 -10.24 13.14 6.68
CA VAL A 488 -10.45 14.19 7.70
C VAL A 488 -11.45 13.78 8.79
N PRO A 489 -12.63 13.21 8.49
CA PRO A 489 -13.57 12.77 9.54
C PRO A 489 -12.97 11.73 10.51
N HIS A 490 -12.05 10.89 10.05
CA HIS A 490 -11.40 9.86 10.88
C HIS A 490 -10.32 10.47 11.78
N LEU A 491 -9.62 11.51 11.32
CA LEU A 491 -8.75 12.32 12.19
C LEU A 491 -9.56 13.07 13.24
N MET A 492 -10.76 13.54 12.89
CA MET A 492 -11.68 14.16 13.86
C MET A 492 -12.15 13.15 14.93
N GLN A 493 -12.42 11.89 14.56
CA GLN A 493 -12.73 10.83 15.53
C GLN A 493 -11.59 10.64 16.54
N ILE A 494 -10.34 10.60 16.07
CA ILE A 494 -9.16 10.53 16.95
C ILE A 494 -9.09 11.75 17.88
N ALA A 495 -9.34 12.94 17.35
CA ALA A 495 -9.28 14.18 18.12
C ALA A 495 -10.32 14.18 19.26
N ILE A 496 -11.55 13.72 18.98
CA ILE A 496 -12.61 13.56 19.99
C ILE A 496 -12.22 12.53 21.04
N PHE A 497 -11.66 11.39 20.62
CA PHE A 497 -11.21 10.37 21.56
C PHE A 497 -10.14 10.89 22.52
N GLU A 498 -9.11 11.58 22.00
CA GLU A 498 -8.06 12.16 22.84
C GLU A 498 -8.57 13.32 23.72
N LEU A 499 -9.48 14.17 23.21
CA LEU A 499 -10.15 15.21 24.03
C LEU A 499 -10.84 14.63 25.26
N ASN A 500 -11.57 13.53 25.09
CA ASN A 500 -12.30 12.87 26.17
C ASN A 500 -11.34 12.17 27.13
N LYS A 501 -10.30 11.52 26.60
CA LYS A 501 -9.28 10.82 27.39
C LYS A 501 -8.44 11.79 28.24
N GLU A 502 -8.05 12.93 27.68
CA GLU A 502 -7.27 13.95 28.39
C GLU A 502 -8.14 14.89 29.25
N GLN A 503 -9.47 14.86 29.07
CA GLN A 503 -10.43 15.75 29.74
C GLN A 503 -10.14 17.25 29.51
N THR A 504 -9.65 17.61 28.32
CA THR A 504 -9.18 18.95 27.97
C THR A 504 -10.23 19.87 27.34
N VAL A 505 -11.46 19.37 27.14
CA VAL A 505 -12.56 20.09 26.47
C VAL A 505 -12.78 21.50 27.04
N VAL A 506 -12.87 21.64 28.36
CA VAL A 506 -13.12 22.93 29.03
C VAL A 506 -11.95 23.91 28.82
N ALA A 507 -10.72 23.40 28.91
CA ALA A 507 -9.52 24.22 28.72
C ALA A 507 -9.42 24.73 27.27
N GLU A 508 -9.61 23.84 26.29
CA GLU A 508 -9.58 24.21 24.86
C GLU A 508 -10.73 25.16 24.49
N GLN A 509 -11.92 24.96 25.07
CA GLN A 509 -13.05 25.87 24.86
C GLN A 509 -12.77 27.26 25.45
N SER A 510 -12.18 27.35 26.64
CA SER A 510 -11.76 28.61 27.25
C SER A 510 -10.72 29.33 26.39
N ASN A 511 -9.71 28.60 25.90
CA ASN A 511 -8.68 29.13 25.00
C ASN A 511 -9.28 29.69 23.70
N LEU A 512 -10.23 28.97 23.10
CA LEU A 512 -10.95 29.41 21.91
C LEU A 512 -11.76 30.68 22.16
N MET A 513 -12.50 30.74 23.27
CA MET A 513 -13.30 31.93 23.62
C MET A 513 -12.41 33.15 23.91
N HIS A 514 -11.29 32.95 24.58
CA HIS A 514 -10.31 34.01 24.84
C HIS A 514 -9.72 34.56 23.53
N LEU A 515 -9.48 33.71 22.53
CA LEU A 515 -9.06 34.18 21.20
C LEU A 515 -10.15 35.00 20.52
N ILE A 516 -11.41 34.53 20.53
CA ILE A 516 -12.55 35.19 19.86
C ILE A 516 -12.83 36.61 20.41
N VAL A 517 -12.56 36.83 21.71
CA VAL A 517 -12.77 38.13 22.38
C VAL A 517 -11.60 39.10 22.16
N ARG A 518 -10.42 38.58 21.83
CA ARG A 518 -9.22 39.39 21.59
C ARG A 518 -9.43 40.31 20.36
N PRO A 519 -8.83 41.51 20.31
CA PRO A 519 -8.87 42.32 19.09
C PRO A 519 -7.99 41.71 17.98
N GLU A 520 -8.42 41.77 16.72
CA GLU A 520 -7.64 41.25 15.59
C GLU A 520 -6.29 41.96 15.38
N THR A 521 -6.14 43.19 15.87
CA THR A 521 -4.89 43.97 15.82
C THR A 521 -3.77 43.34 16.63
N TYR A 522 -4.08 42.46 17.58
CA TYR A 522 -3.07 41.76 18.38
C TYR A 522 -2.03 41.04 17.52
N TRP A 523 -2.47 40.42 16.41
CA TRP A 523 -1.57 39.66 15.53
C TRP A 523 -0.54 40.54 14.82
N SER A 524 -0.86 41.81 14.58
CA SER A 524 0.04 42.77 13.94
C SER A 524 0.94 43.52 14.93
N THR A 525 0.57 43.58 16.22
CA THR A 525 1.30 44.36 17.23
C THR A 525 2.54 43.64 17.77
N ASP A 526 2.49 42.30 17.85
CA ASP A 526 3.60 41.47 18.30
C ASP A 526 4.09 40.55 17.15
N PRO A 527 5.31 40.74 16.63
CA PRO A 527 5.87 39.90 15.57
C PRO A 527 5.93 38.41 15.94
N GLY A 528 6.05 38.06 17.23
CA GLY A 528 6.05 36.67 17.68
C GLY A 528 4.67 36.03 17.69
N ALA A 529 3.62 36.81 17.94
CA ALA A 529 2.24 36.32 18.06
C ALA A 529 1.68 35.76 16.74
N CYS A 530 2.14 36.26 15.58
CA CYS A 530 1.66 35.79 14.29
C CYS A 530 2.20 34.39 13.90
N TRP A 531 3.24 33.90 14.59
CA TRP A 531 3.81 32.57 14.38
C TRP A 531 3.54 31.62 15.56
N ASP A 532 2.65 32.00 16.48
CA ASP A 532 2.22 31.13 17.58
C ASP A 532 1.52 29.87 17.01
N PRO A 533 2.03 28.65 17.31
CA PRO A 533 1.40 27.40 16.90
C PRO A 533 -0.06 27.27 17.37
N LEU A 534 -0.42 27.88 18.50
CA LEU A 534 -1.77 27.88 19.08
C LEU A 534 -2.63 29.08 18.62
N GLY A 535 -2.21 29.77 17.57
CA GLY A 535 -2.91 30.92 17.00
C GLY A 535 -4.20 30.57 16.22
N PRO A 536 -4.73 31.52 15.42
CA PRO A 536 -6.04 31.39 14.78
C PRO A 536 -6.25 30.14 13.92
N LEU A 537 -5.21 29.66 13.23
CA LEU A 537 -5.29 28.45 12.40
C LEU A 537 -5.56 27.20 13.25
N TYR A 538 -4.93 27.08 14.42
CA TYR A 538 -5.18 25.99 15.36
C TYR A 538 -6.57 26.11 15.98
N SER A 539 -6.93 27.30 16.48
CA SER A 539 -8.20 27.50 17.19
C SER A 539 -9.42 27.28 16.31
N ILE A 540 -9.33 27.53 15.00
CA ILE A 540 -10.43 27.25 14.07
C ILE A 540 -10.63 25.75 13.84
N VAL A 541 -9.55 24.96 13.88
CA VAL A 541 -9.65 23.48 13.88
C VAL A 541 -10.19 22.98 15.21
N ALA A 542 -9.77 23.57 16.33
CA ALA A 542 -10.36 23.28 17.64
C ALA A 542 -11.87 23.58 17.65
N ALA A 543 -12.29 24.69 17.02
CA ALA A 543 -13.70 25.06 16.90
C ALA A 543 -14.55 23.96 16.26
N LEU A 544 -14.04 23.24 15.24
CA LEU A 544 -14.75 22.10 14.61
C LEU A 544 -15.19 21.03 15.62
N HIS A 545 -14.45 20.87 16.71
CA HIS A 545 -14.69 19.85 17.72
C HIS A 545 -15.42 20.39 18.96
N LEU A 546 -15.39 21.71 19.18
CA LEU A 546 -15.87 22.35 20.41
C LEU A 546 -17.16 23.17 20.20
N LEU A 547 -17.42 23.69 18.99
CA LEU A 547 -18.56 24.55 18.72
C LEU A 547 -19.64 23.82 17.93
N THR A 548 -20.88 23.95 18.39
CA THR A 548 -22.06 23.51 17.64
C THR A 548 -22.24 24.34 16.36
N PRO A 549 -23.01 23.86 15.36
CA PRO A 549 -23.32 24.65 14.16
C PRO A 549 -24.05 25.98 14.43
N LYS A 550 -24.70 26.12 15.60
CA LYS A 550 -25.31 27.39 16.03
C LYS A 550 -24.26 28.36 16.55
N GLU A 551 -23.36 27.90 17.42
CA GLU A 551 -22.26 28.71 17.99
C GLU A 551 -21.25 29.11 16.92
N TRP A 552 -20.90 28.18 16.02
CA TRP A 552 -20.06 28.49 14.86
C TRP A 552 -20.62 29.67 14.06
N ARG A 553 -21.93 29.67 13.75
CA ARG A 553 -22.56 30.79 13.02
C ARG A 553 -22.45 32.12 13.76
N LYS A 554 -22.46 32.11 15.09
CA LYS A 554 -22.28 33.30 15.94
C LYS A 554 -20.84 33.81 15.90
N HIS A 555 -19.85 32.93 15.92
CA HIS A 555 -18.43 33.29 16.10
C HIS A 555 -17.60 33.32 14.80
N ARG A 556 -18.07 32.70 13.71
CA ARG A 556 -17.32 32.55 12.45
C ARG A 556 -16.80 33.85 11.85
N ALA A 557 -17.55 34.95 12.00
CA ALA A 557 -17.13 36.25 11.48
C ALA A 557 -15.91 36.80 12.22
N ASN A 558 -15.84 36.64 13.54
CA ASN A 558 -14.69 37.05 14.34
C ASN A 558 -13.47 36.16 14.04
N LEU A 559 -13.66 34.85 13.97
CA LEU A 559 -12.60 33.91 13.60
C LEU A 559 -12.01 34.21 12.22
N LEU A 560 -12.86 34.59 11.25
CA LEU A 560 -12.40 35.04 9.94
C LEU A 560 -11.58 36.34 10.03
N ARG A 561 -12.01 37.33 10.82
CA ARG A 561 -11.23 38.56 11.05
C ARG A 561 -9.85 38.25 11.63
N HIS A 562 -9.75 37.33 12.60
CA HIS A 562 -8.45 36.90 13.13
C HIS A 562 -7.56 36.23 12.07
N LEU A 563 -8.12 35.41 11.17
CA LEU A 563 -7.34 34.85 10.05
C LEU A 563 -6.83 35.93 9.10
N MET A 564 -7.64 36.96 8.81
CA MET A 564 -7.21 38.07 7.96
C MET A 564 -6.11 38.90 8.64
N GLY A 565 -6.26 39.18 9.94
CA GLY A 565 -5.23 39.83 10.75
C GLY A 565 -3.92 39.03 10.80
N LEU A 566 -4.02 37.70 10.95
CA LEU A 566 -2.88 36.78 10.91
C LEU A 566 -2.17 36.80 9.55
N ALA A 567 -2.92 36.70 8.45
CA ALA A 567 -2.37 36.73 7.10
C ALA A 567 -1.65 38.04 6.80
N TYR A 568 -2.25 39.17 7.20
CA TYR A 568 -1.64 40.50 7.08
C TYR A 568 -0.34 40.59 7.88
N ALA A 569 -0.38 40.22 9.17
CA ALA A 569 0.78 40.28 10.05
C ALA A 569 1.96 39.44 9.53
N ARG A 570 1.70 38.24 9.02
CA ARG A 570 2.74 37.38 8.42
C ARG A 570 3.34 37.97 7.14
N ALA A 571 2.56 38.71 6.36
CA ALA A 571 3.05 39.39 5.17
C ALA A 571 3.91 40.62 5.53
N THR A 572 3.48 41.43 6.50
CA THR A 572 4.20 42.66 6.87
C THR A 572 5.44 42.40 7.72
N THR A 573 5.48 41.31 8.48
CA THR A 573 6.68 40.92 9.25
C THR A 573 7.87 40.53 8.38
N THR A 574 7.63 40.12 7.12
CA THR A 574 8.69 39.74 6.18
C THR A 574 9.18 40.90 5.31
N ASP A 575 8.31 41.85 4.96
CA ASP A 575 8.69 43.05 4.21
C ASP A 575 7.71 44.22 4.45
N ASN A 576 8.14 45.24 5.20
CA ASN A 576 7.30 46.41 5.57
C ASN A 576 6.98 47.35 4.39
N SER A 577 7.52 47.08 3.19
CA SER A 577 7.50 47.99 2.04
C SER A 577 6.52 47.62 0.92
N VAL A 578 5.81 46.49 1.05
CA VAL A 578 5.05 45.89 -0.06
C VAL A 578 3.53 46.02 0.15
N SER A 579 2.82 46.46 -0.89
CA SER A 579 1.36 46.42 -0.96
C SER A 579 0.89 44.96 -0.87
N VAL A 580 0.12 44.62 0.18
CA VAL A 580 -0.33 43.24 0.43
C VAL A 580 -1.36 42.83 -0.63
N GLU A 581 -0.94 41.98 -1.57
CA GLU A 581 -1.82 41.46 -2.61
C GLU A 581 -2.84 40.44 -2.07
N PHE A 582 -4.00 40.35 -2.72
CA PHE A 582 -5.05 39.37 -2.38
C PHE A 582 -4.56 37.91 -2.38
N SER A 583 -3.55 37.61 -3.19
CA SER A 583 -2.90 36.29 -3.30
C SER A 583 -2.42 35.74 -1.95
N ILE A 584 -2.06 36.61 -1.01
CA ILE A 584 -1.61 36.26 0.35
C ILE A 584 -2.78 35.76 1.21
N TYR A 585 -3.96 36.35 1.07
CA TYR A 585 -5.16 35.99 1.84
C TYR A 585 -5.86 34.75 1.29
N LYS A 586 -5.69 34.44 0.00
CA LYS A 586 -6.39 33.34 -0.69
C LYS A 586 -6.28 31.98 0.04
N PRO A 587 -5.10 31.51 0.48
CA PRO A 587 -5.00 30.24 1.22
C PRO A 587 -5.78 30.27 2.54
N TYR A 588 -5.73 31.37 3.30
CA TYR A 588 -6.46 31.50 4.56
C TYR A 588 -7.99 31.49 4.35
N LEU A 589 -8.46 32.12 3.28
CA LEU A 589 -9.88 32.08 2.89
C LEU A 589 -10.32 30.67 2.44
N LEU A 590 -9.48 29.96 1.67
CA LEU A 590 -9.75 28.57 1.29
C LEU A 590 -9.78 27.64 2.50
N PHE A 591 -8.83 27.80 3.42
CA PHE A 591 -8.78 27.06 4.69
C PHE A 591 -10.07 27.27 5.48
N PHE A 592 -10.48 28.52 5.68
CA PHE A 592 -11.74 28.85 6.35
C PHE A 592 -12.97 28.28 5.61
N GLY A 593 -12.97 28.33 4.27
CA GLY A 593 -14.03 27.76 3.44
C GLY A 593 -14.17 26.24 3.60
N LEU A 594 -13.05 25.51 3.74
CA LEU A 594 -13.08 24.07 4.05
C LEU A 594 -13.72 23.81 5.42
N ILE A 595 -13.35 24.57 6.44
CA ILE A 595 -13.95 24.48 7.79
C ILE A 595 -15.46 24.75 7.74
N GLN A 596 -15.88 25.82 7.07
CA GLN A 596 -17.29 26.14 6.85
C GLN A 596 -18.02 25.01 6.12
N SER A 597 -17.37 24.36 5.16
CA SER A 597 -17.94 23.24 4.41
C SER A 597 -18.22 22.03 5.30
N PHE A 598 -17.36 21.74 6.29
CA PHE A 598 -17.65 20.69 7.28
C PHE A 598 -18.91 21.02 8.10
N TYR A 599 -19.08 22.27 8.54
CA TYR A 599 -20.31 22.69 9.21
C TYR A 599 -21.56 22.60 8.33
N GLU A 600 -21.42 22.80 7.02
CA GLU A 600 -22.54 22.78 6.08
C GLU A 600 -22.91 21.41 5.55
N HIS A 601 -21.95 20.49 5.43
CA HIS A 601 -22.14 19.20 4.77
C HIS A 601 -22.00 18.02 5.73
N LEU A 602 -21.04 18.06 6.66
CA LEU A 602 -20.79 16.95 7.58
C LEU A 602 -21.82 16.96 8.73
N PHE A 603 -22.05 18.12 9.37
CA PHE A 603 -22.94 18.23 10.52
C PHE A 603 -24.44 18.39 10.20
N LYS A 604 -24.83 18.44 8.91
CA LYS A 604 -26.25 18.43 8.50
C LYS A 604 -26.83 17.02 8.38
N VAL A 605 -25.99 16.01 8.20
CA VAL A 605 -26.41 14.61 8.15
C VAL A 605 -26.54 14.14 9.60
N SER A 606 -27.77 13.98 10.08
CA SER A 606 -28.19 13.69 11.47
C SER A 606 -27.57 12.45 12.13
N HIS A 607 -26.64 11.76 11.47
CA HIS A 607 -26.10 10.45 11.84
C HIS A 607 -24.61 10.47 12.21
N TRP A 608 -23.93 11.61 12.17
CA TRP A 608 -22.54 11.71 12.64
C TRP A 608 -22.51 12.25 14.07
N LEU A 609 -22.28 11.34 15.04
CA LEU A 609 -21.64 11.45 16.38
C LEU A 609 -21.80 12.72 17.26
N LEU A 610 -22.54 13.74 16.86
CA LEU A 610 -22.88 14.91 17.65
C LEU A 610 -24.15 14.75 18.51
N PRO A 611 -25.14 13.87 18.20
CA PRO A 611 -26.29 13.72 19.10
C PRO A 611 -25.91 13.20 20.49
N GLU A 612 -24.88 12.34 20.59
CA GLU A 612 -24.43 11.77 21.88
C GLU A 612 -23.30 12.57 22.55
N LEU A 613 -22.63 13.48 21.84
CA LEU A 613 -21.81 14.52 22.50
C LEU A 613 -22.68 15.46 23.35
N ALA A 614 -23.98 15.59 23.08
CA ALA A 614 -24.92 16.33 23.92
C ALA A 614 -25.43 15.52 25.14
N SER A 615 -25.32 14.18 25.14
CA SER A 615 -25.70 13.35 26.28
C SER A 615 -24.54 13.07 27.24
N LEU A 616 -23.29 13.06 26.76
CA LEU A 616 -22.09 12.95 27.59
C LEU A 616 -21.58 14.30 28.10
N SER A 617 -22.02 15.43 27.54
CA SER A 617 -21.78 16.77 28.09
C SER A 617 -22.67 17.11 29.30
N ARG A 618 -23.52 16.18 29.76
CA ARG A 618 -24.21 16.30 31.06
C ARG A 618 -23.31 15.74 32.16
N VAL A 619 -22.17 16.39 32.38
CA VAL A 619 -21.68 16.53 33.75
C VAL A 619 -22.61 17.58 34.34
N ASP A 620 -23.42 17.17 35.30
CA ASP A 620 -24.31 18.05 36.06
C ASP A 620 -23.52 19.28 36.55
N ILE A 621 -23.67 20.40 35.83
CA ILE A 621 -23.57 21.70 36.45
C ILE A 621 -24.82 21.77 37.30
N VAL A 622 -24.68 21.36 38.56
CA VAL A 622 -25.60 21.69 39.64
C VAL A 622 -25.78 23.19 39.56
N GLU A 623 -26.93 23.62 39.03
CA GLU A 623 -27.46 24.95 39.26
C GLU A 623 -27.68 25.07 40.76
N SER A 624 -26.65 25.54 41.48
CA SER A 624 -26.85 26.18 42.76
C SER A 624 -27.56 27.52 42.48
N GLN A 625 -28.87 27.49 42.41
CA GLN A 625 -29.71 28.64 42.71
C GLN A 625 -30.63 28.24 43.86
N ASN A 626 -30.56 29.04 44.93
CA ASN A 626 -31.52 29.23 46.03
C ASN A 626 -32.69 28.26 46.17
#